data_AF-A0A9D5MAD6-F1
#
_entry.id   AF-A0A9D5MAD6-F1
#
_cell.length_a   1.000
_cell.length_b   1.000
_cell.length_c   1.000
_cell.angle_alpha   90.00
_cell.angle_beta   90.00
_cell.angle_gamma   90.00
#
_symmetry.space_group_name_H-M   'P 1'
#
loop_
_entity.id
_entity.type
_entity.pdbx_description
1 polymer ?
#
loop_
_entity_poly.entity_id
_entity_poly.type
_entity_poly.pdbx_seq_one_letter_code
_entity_poly.pdbx_strand_id
1 'polypeptide(L)'
;MLQTIFKVRGTAMRYGGSENIVIVEEEKTERPVMLQAYGDMMKYIFEQGDSDMEEKYMDIDFVYTSWCSLVAILVPSTNDRIPAKAVILSSKDHSVKIFGTQEIIDTRKPEPMSWDEWHEAFEYALNVEDINLHRFGRI
;
A
#
# COMPACT_ATOMS: atom_id res chain seq x y z
N MET A 1 4.86 -14.83 16.12
CA MET A 1 3.42 -15.19 16.08
C MET A 1 2.92 -14.71 14.74
N LEU A 2 2.48 -15.59 13.83
CA LEU A 2 2.12 -15.20 12.46
C LEU A 2 0.92 -14.26 12.50
N GLN A 3 1.06 -13.05 11.95
CA GLN A 3 -0.05 -12.10 11.84
C GLN A 3 -0.91 -12.42 10.62
N THR A 4 -2.23 -12.26 10.76
CA THR A 4 -3.15 -12.36 9.61
C THR A 4 -3.14 -11.05 8.85
N ILE A 5 -3.01 -11.13 7.53
CA ILE A 5 -3.02 -9.96 6.64
C ILE A 5 -4.34 -9.85 5.89
N PHE A 6 -4.76 -8.61 5.74
CA PHE A 6 -5.95 -8.17 5.05
C PHE A 6 -5.58 -7.17 3.97
N LYS A 7 -6.48 -7.01 3.00
CA LYS A 7 -6.36 -6.04 1.92
C LYS A 7 -7.67 -5.28 1.79
N VAL A 8 -7.60 -3.98 1.61
CA VAL A 8 -8.73 -3.13 1.24
C VAL A 8 -8.30 -2.26 0.07
N ARG A 9 -9.18 -2.10 -0.92
CA ARG A 9 -8.93 -1.22 -2.07
C ARG A 9 -9.64 0.10 -1.83
N GLY A 10 -9.07 1.22 -2.25
CA GLY A 10 -9.77 2.50 -2.20
C GLY A 10 -8.84 3.69 -2.29
N THR A 11 -9.35 4.85 -1.88
CA THR A 11 -8.56 6.08 -1.76
C THR A 11 -8.30 6.40 -0.30
N ALA A 12 -7.06 6.77 0.04
CA ALA A 12 -6.73 7.25 1.37
C ALA A 12 -7.26 8.68 1.58
N MET A 13 -8.18 8.83 2.52
CA MET A 13 -8.62 10.13 3.03
C MET A 13 -7.97 10.39 4.39
N ARG A 14 -7.32 11.54 4.52
CA ARG A 14 -6.71 11.97 5.78
C ARG A 14 -7.79 12.40 6.78
N TYR A 15 -7.66 11.96 8.03
CA TYR A 15 -8.46 12.46 9.14
C TYR A 15 -7.60 13.24 10.14
N GLY A 16 -7.48 14.57 9.92
CA GLY A 16 -6.71 15.47 10.78
C GLY A 16 -5.21 15.12 10.85
N GLY A 17 -4.42 15.82 11.68
CA GLY A 17 -2.99 15.55 11.87
C GLY A 17 -2.67 14.28 12.67
N SER A 18 -3.45 13.21 12.53
CA SER A 18 -3.30 11.96 13.28
C SER A 18 -2.60 10.86 12.47
N GLU A 19 -2.07 9.84 13.16
CA GLU A 19 -1.50 8.59 12.59
C GLU A 19 -2.55 7.67 11.94
N ASN A 20 -3.83 8.07 12.00
CA ASN A 20 -4.92 7.31 11.42
C ASN A 20 -5.21 7.79 10.00
N ILE A 21 -5.28 6.84 9.09
CA ILE A 21 -5.79 7.04 7.73
C ILE A 21 -7.15 6.36 7.59
N VAL A 22 -8.05 6.99 6.85
CA VAL A 22 -9.36 6.43 6.55
C VAL A 22 -9.37 6.04 5.09
N ILE A 23 -9.53 4.75 4.80
CA ILE A 23 -9.70 4.26 3.44
C ILE A 23 -11.18 4.30 3.09
N VAL A 24 -11.48 4.96 1.97
CA VAL A 24 -12.84 5.11 1.44
C VAL A 24 -12.87 4.52 0.04
N GLU A 25 -13.84 3.64 -0.23
CA GLU A 25 -14.14 3.14 -1.57
C GLU A 25 -15.13 4.09 -2.28
N GLU A 26 -14.80 4.54 -3.50
CA GLU A 26 -15.61 5.52 -4.23
C GLU A 26 -17.05 5.03 -4.51
N GLU A 27 -17.27 3.71 -4.67
CA GLU A 27 -18.57 3.14 -5.06
C GLU A 27 -19.49 2.68 -3.89
N LYS A 28 -19.15 3.06 -2.64
CA LYS A 28 -20.08 3.18 -1.49
C LYS A 28 -21.02 2.00 -1.16
N THR A 29 -20.50 0.79 -0.99
CA THR A 29 -21.25 -0.29 -0.31
C THR A 29 -20.67 -0.71 1.03
N GLU A 30 -19.38 -0.46 1.27
CA GLU A 30 -18.67 -0.91 2.47
C GLU A 30 -18.41 0.23 3.46
N ARG A 31 -18.21 -0.15 4.73
CA ARG A 31 -17.89 0.83 5.79
C ARG A 31 -16.43 1.27 5.63
N PRO A 32 -16.11 2.56 5.80
CA PRO A 32 -14.72 3.03 5.77
C PRO A 32 -13.85 2.24 6.74
N VAL A 33 -12.63 1.93 6.31
CA VAL A 33 -11.63 1.22 7.13
C VAL A 33 -10.65 2.24 7.69
N MET A 34 -10.48 2.25 9.01
CA MET A 34 -9.48 3.08 9.67
C MET A 34 -8.23 2.26 9.93
N LEU A 35 -7.10 2.71 9.39
CA LEU A 35 -5.80 2.06 9.52
C LEU A 35 -4.80 2.98 10.23
N GLN A 36 -3.81 2.38 10.88
CA GLN A 36 -2.69 3.07 11.51
C GLN A 36 -1.48 3.00 10.59
N ALA A 37 -0.91 4.16 10.24
CA ALA A 37 0.33 4.25 9.48
C ALA A 37 1.45 4.77 10.39
N TYR A 38 2.66 4.22 10.25
CA TYR A 38 3.81 4.54 11.10
C TYR A 38 5.01 4.99 10.28
N GLY A 39 5.89 5.77 10.92
CA GLY A 39 7.21 6.12 10.38
C GLY A 39 7.14 6.67 8.96
N ASP A 40 7.99 6.15 8.09
CA ASP A 40 8.11 6.64 6.71
C ASP A 40 6.87 6.31 5.86
N MET A 41 6.03 5.34 6.26
CA MET A 41 4.77 5.05 5.58
C MET A 41 3.78 6.20 5.74
N MET A 42 3.73 6.78 6.95
CA MET A 42 2.91 7.96 7.21
C MET A 42 3.41 9.15 6.38
N LYS A 43 4.74 9.34 6.31
CA LYS A 43 5.37 10.39 5.49
C LYS A 43 5.06 10.22 4.00
N TYR A 44 5.15 8.99 3.49
CA TYR A 44 4.78 8.68 2.11
C TYR A 44 3.34 9.09 1.79
N ILE A 45 2.38 8.72 2.65
CA ILE A 45 0.97 9.09 2.47
C ILE A 45 0.77 10.62 2.54
N PHE A 46 1.50 11.32 3.41
CA PHE A 46 1.46 12.78 3.47
C PHE A 46 1.93 13.44 2.17
N GLU A 47 3.09 13.02 1.66
CA GLU A 47 3.66 13.55 0.43
C GLU A 47 2.73 13.29 -0.78
N GLN A 48 2.06 12.14 -0.82
CA GLN A 48 1.02 11.85 -1.82
C GLN A 48 -0.21 12.75 -1.66
N GLY A 49 -0.70 12.95 -0.43
CA GLY A 49 -1.90 13.75 -0.14
C GLY A 49 -1.75 15.23 -0.48
N ASP A 50 -0.54 15.77 -0.38
CA ASP A 50 -0.22 17.16 -0.77
C ASP A 50 0.16 17.28 -2.26
N SER A 51 0.29 16.16 -2.98
CA SER A 51 0.54 16.17 -4.42
C SER A 51 -0.75 16.40 -5.22
N ASP A 52 -0.65 17.14 -6.33
CA ASP A 52 -1.70 17.28 -7.35
C ASP A 52 -1.63 16.16 -8.40
N MET A 53 -0.98 15.04 -8.08
CA MET A 53 -0.73 13.95 -9.03
C MET A 53 -1.86 12.91 -9.01
N GLU A 54 -2.01 12.17 -10.12
CA GLU A 54 -3.08 11.18 -10.29
C GLU A 54 -3.02 10.06 -9.25
N GLU A 55 -1.84 9.67 -8.76
CA GLU A 55 -1.67 8.61 -7.75
C GLU A 55 -2.56 8.82 -6.51
N LYS A 56 -2.78 10.07 -6.09
CA LYS A 56 -3.67 10.41 -4.97
C LYS A 56 -5.14 10.03 -5.19
N TYR A 57 -5.58 9.99 -6.44
CA TYR A 57 -6.97 9.71 -6.82
C TYR A 57 -7.16 8.28 -7.31
N MET A 58 -6.13 7.44 -7.25
CA MET A 58 -6.22 6.05 -7.67
C MET A 58 -6.83 5.18 -6.56
N ASP A 59 -7.62 4.19 -6.98
CA ASP A 59 -8.04 3.10 -6.11
C ASP A 59 -6.87 2.13 -5.89
N ILE A 60 -6.18 2.36 -4.77
CA ILE A 60 -4.95 1.70 -4.35
C ILE A 60 -5.29 0.54 -3.42
N ASP A 61 -4.49 -0.52 -3.48
CA ASP A 61 -4.57 -1.65 -2.56
C ASP A 61 -3.75 -1.35 -1.28
N PHE A 62 -4.43 -1.24 -0.14
CA PHE A 62 -3.83 -1.08 1.19
C PHE A 62 -3.81 -2.42 1.91
N VAL A 63 -2.61 -2.83 2.33
CA VAL A 63 -2.34 -4.12 2.97
C VAL A 63 -2.03 -3.88 4.44
N TYR A 64 -2.77 -4.57 5.32
CA TYR A 64 -2.70 -4.29 6.75
C TYR A 64 -2.83 -5.55 7.61
N THR A 65 -2.38 -5.46 8.85
CA THR A 65 -2.41 -6.57 9.82
C THR A 65 -3.75 -6.69 10.54
N SER A 66 -3.98 -7.77 11.28
CA SER A 66 -5.13 -7.92 12.18
C SER A 66 -5.25 -6.83 13.25
N TRP A 67 -4.20 -6.02 13.44
CA TRP A 67 -4.18 -4.88 14.35
C TRP A 67 -4.48 -3.55 13.64
N CYS A 68 -4.94 -3.60 12.39
CA CYS A 68 -5.19 -2.43 11.55
C CYS A 68 -3.92 -1.61 11.23
N SER A 69 -2.72 -2.18 11.40
CA SER A 69 -1.46 -1.52 11.04
C SER A 69 -1.22 -1.67 9.54
N LEU A 70 -1.04 -0.56 8.83
CA LEU A 70 -0.70 -0.55 7.40
C LEU A 70 0.76 -0.99 7.21
N VAL A 71 0.96 -2.02 6.39
CA VAL A 71 2.28 -2.63 6.16
C VAL A 71 2.71 -2.55 4.70
N ALA A 72 1.77 -2.41 3.76
CA ALA A 72 2.11 -2.12 2.38
C ALA A 72 1.02 -1.34 1.63
N ILE A 73 1.45 -0.62 0.61
CA ILE A 73 0.61 0.07 -0.37
C ILE A 73 1.00 -0.45 -1.75
N LEU A 74 0.03 -0.92 -2.54
CA LEU A 74 0.25 -1.41 -3.89
C LEU A 74 -0.51 -0.52 -4.88
N VAL A 75 0.23 0.25 -5.67
CA VAL A 75 -0.36 1.11 -6.71
C VAL A 75 -0.67 0.26 -7.93
N PRO A 76 -1.92 0.21 -8.40
CA PRO A 76 -2.31 -0.65 -9.51
C PRO A 76 -1.62 -0.21 -10.81
N SER A 77 -1.52 -1.14 -11.76
CA SER A 77 -0.99 -0.89 -13.11
C SER A 77 -2.01 -1.30 -14.18
N THR A 78 -1.60 -1.22 -15.45
CA THR A 78 -2.30 -1.83 -16.59
C THR A 78 -2.35 -3.37 -16.53
N ASN A 79 -1.61 -4.00 -15.63
CA ASN A 79 -1.60 -5.43 -15.37
C ASN A 79 -2.14 -5.74 -13.96
N ASP A 80 -3.27 -6.43 -13.89
CA ASP A 80 -3.94 -6.75 -12.62
C ASP A 80 -3.12 -7.62 -11.65
N ARG A 81 -2.03 -8.25 -12.10
CA ARG A 81 -1.19 -9.14 -11.29
C ARG A 81 0.09 -8.51 -10.79
N ILE A 82 0.53 -7.42 -11.40
CA ILE A 82 1.83 -6.80 -11.13
C ILE A 82 1.60 -5.31 -10.90
N PRO A 83 1.79 -4.78 -9.69
CA PRO A 83 1.59 -3.37 -9.44
C PRO A 83 2.60 -2.51 -10.20
N ALA A 84 2.31 -1.23 -10.37
CA ALA A 84 3.28 -0.27 -10.91
C ALA A 84 4.30 0.14 -9.84
N LYS A 85 3.86 0.15 -8.58
CA LYS A 85 4.65 0.53 -7.42
C LYS A 85 4.19 -0.27 -6.20
N ALA A 86 5.15 -0.69 -5.38
CA ALA A 86 4.89 -1.29 -4.08
C ALA A 86 5.69 -0.54 -3.02
N VAL A 87 5.02 -0.03 -2.00
CA VAL A 87 5.62 0.63 -0.84
C VAL A 87 5.43 -0.26 0.35
N ILE A 88 6.51 -0.74 0.95
CA ILE A 88 6.46 -1.77 1.99
C ILE A 88 7.15 -1.22 3.24
N LEU A 89 6.45 -1.27 4.38
CA LEU A 89 6.96 -0.86 5.68
C LEU A 89 7.90 -1.94 6.24
N SER A 90 9.05 -1.50 6.75
CA SER A 90 9.99 -2.28 7.52
C SER A 90 9.54 -2.39 8.97
N SER A 91 9.26 -3.60 9.47
CA SER A 91 8.92 -3.79 10.89
C SER A 91 10.09 -3.50 11.84
N LYS A 92 11.33 -3.49 11.33
CA LYS A 92 12.54 -3.36 12.15
C LYS A 92 12.81 -1.93 12.59
N ASP A 93 12.58 -0.98 11.68
CA ASP A 93 12.97 0.42 11.85
C ASP A 93 11.89 1.41 11.39
N HIS A 94 10.72 0.93 10.96
CA HIS A 94 9.62 1.73 10.42
C HIS A 94 10.00 2.59 9.21
N SER A 95 11.07 2.22 8.50
CA SER A 95 11.40 2.76 7.18
C SER A 95 10.52 2.14 6.10
N VAL A 96 10.39 2.79 4.94
CA VAL A 96 9.72 2.18 3.77
C VAL A 96 10.72 1.83 2.69
N LYS A 97 10.50 0.68 2.05
CA LYS A 97 11.17 0.32 0.79
C LYS A 97 10.17 0.41 -0.35
N ILE A 98 10.55 1.12 -1.41
CA ILE A 98 9.74 1.32 -2.61
C ILE A 98 10.31 0.48 -3.75
N PHE A 99 9.45 -0.30 -4.41
CA PHE A 99 9.75 -1.11 -5.59
C PHE A 99 8.98 -0.59 -6.80
N GLY A 100 9.55 -0.76 -8.00
CA GLY A 100 9.06 -0.14 -9.22
C GLY A 100 9.43 1.34 -9.29
N THR A 101 8.52 2.17 -9.82
CA THR A 101 8.80 3.60 -9.98
C THR A 101 8.99 4.29 -8.62
N GLN A 102 10.06 5.09 -8.50
CA GLN A 102 10.34 5.90 -7.32
C GLN A 102 9.61 7.25 -7.39
N GLU A 103 9.23 7.68 -8.58
CA GLU A 103 8.53 8.94 -8.82
C GLU A 103 7.04 8.80 -8.54
N ILE A 104 6.38 9.92 -8.28
CA ILE A 104 4.91 9.95 -8.14
C ILE A 104 4.30 9.71 -9.52
N ILE A 105 3.32 8.80 -9.58
CA ILE A 105 2.65 8.43 -10.83
C ILE A 105 1.65 9.53 -11.23
N ASP A 106 1.79 10.04 -12.46
CA ASP A 106 0.95 11.13 -13.02
C ASP A 106 -0.16 10.64 -13.96
N THR A 107 -0.37 9.32 -14.04
CA THR A 107 -1.35 8.67 -14.91
C THR A 107 -2.17 7.64 -14.15
N ARG A 108 -3.45 7.50 -14.49
CA ARG A 108 -4.33 6.45 -13.91
C ARG A 108 -4.03 5.05 -14.41
N LYS A 109 -3.18 4.91 -15.43
CA LYS A 109 -2.83 3.63 -16.07
C LYS A 109 -1.32 3.49 -16.20
N PRO A 110 -0.59 3.42 -15.08
CA PRO A 110 0.86 3.23 -15.14
C PRO A 110 1.20 1.83 -15.63
N GLU A 111 2.35 1.68 -16.28
CA GLU A 111 2.90 0.38 -16.64
C GLU A 111 3.31 -0.42 -15.39
N PRO A 112 3.23 -1.76 -15.41
CA PRO A 112 3.67 -2.58 -14.28
C PRO A 112 5.18 -2.45 -14.05
N MET A 113 5.61 -2.65 -12.80
CA MET A 113 7.03 -2.92 -12.52
C MET A 113 7.45 -4.24 -13.18
N SER A 114 8.76 -4.47 -13.27
CA SER A 114 9.25 -5.76 -13.80
C SER A 114 8.87 -6.93 -12.90
N TRP A 115 8.83 -8.13 -13.47
CA TRP A 115 8.56 -9.34 -12.70
C TRP A 115 9.60 -9.57 -11.58
N ASP A 116 10.86 -9.27 -11.85
CA ASP A 116 11.95 -9.45 -10.88
C ASP A 116 11.82 -8.46 -9.71
N GLU A 117 11.47 -7.20 -9.98
CA GLU A 117 11.17 -6.22 -8.93
C GLU A 117 9.97 -6.64 -8.08
N TRP A 118 8.92 -7.18 -8.72
CA TRP A 118 7.75 -7.65 -8.00
C TRP A 118 8.07 -8.88 -7.14
N HIS A 119 8.89 -9.79 -7.66
CA HIS A 119 9.37 -10.94 -6.90
C HIS A 119 10.22 -10.50 -5.70
N GLU A 120 11.13 -9.54 -5.87
CA GLU A 120 11.92 -8.98 -4.78
C GLU A 120 11.03 -8.29 -3.72
N ALA A 121 10.02 -7.53 -4.14
CA ALA A 121 9.07 -6.90 -3.24
C ALA A 121 8.31 -7.93 -2.40
N PHE A 122 7.87 -9.01 -3.03
CA PHE A 122 7.17 -10.11 -2.36
C PHE A 122 8.06 -10.81 -1.33
N GLU A 123 9.29 -11.15 -1.70
CA GLU A 123 10.28 -11.76 -0.79
C GLU A 123 10.64 -10.81 0.36
N TYR A 124 10.75 -9.51 0.09
CA TYR A 124 10.97 -8.51 1.13
C TYR A 124 9.80 -8.48 2.12
N ALA A 125 8.54 -8.42 1.64
CA ALA A 125 7.36 -8.44 2.50
C ALA A 125 7.27 -9.71 3.38
N LEU A 126 7.64 -10.88 2.85
CA LEU A 126 7.69 -12.14 3.62
C LEU A 126 8.66 -12.05 4.80
N ASN A 127 9.86 -11.53 4.53
CA ASN A 127 10.97 -11.54 5.47
C ASN A 127 10.89 -10.43 6.52
N VAL A 128 10.15 -9.37 6.22
CA VAL A 128 10.13 -8.16 7.03
C VAL A 128 9.13 -8.25 8.17
N GLU A 129 8.13 -9.12 8.14
CA GLU A 129 7.03 -9.04 9.11
C GLU A 129 6.62 -10.36 9.79
N ASP A 130 7.32 -11.49 9.56
CA ASP A 130 6.76 -12.81 9.89
C ASP A 130 5.31 -12.95 9.33
N ILE A 131 5.03 -12.30 8.20
CA ILE A 131 3.72 -12.30 7.57
C ILE A 131 3.55 -13.60 6.79
N ASN A 132 2.46 -14.30 7.07
CA ASN A 132 2.09 -15.47 6.28
C ASN A 132 1.39 -15.03 4.98
N LEU A 133 2.15 -14.70 3.93
CA LEU A 133 1.64 -14.23 2.63
C LEU A 133 0.94 -15.33 1.78
N HIS A 134 0.58 -16.49 2.34
CA HIS A 134 -0.25 -17.49 1.63
C HIS A 134 -1.61 -16.94 1.10
N ARG A 135 -1.95 -15.68 1.37
CA ARG A 135 -3.11 -14.96 0.80
C ARG A 135 -2.80 -13.77 -0.12
N PHE A 136 -1.54 -13.37 -0.33
CA PHE A 136 -1.23 -12.35 -1.35
C PHE A 136 -1.43 -12.87 -2.78
N GLY A 137 -1.26 -14.18 -2.97
CA GLY A 137 -1.28 -14.84 -4.27
C GLY A 137 -2.44 -15.82 -4.49
N ARG A 138 -3.57 -15.70 -3.77
CA ARG A 138 -4.81 -16.26 -4.32
C ARG A 138 -5.34 -15.28 -5.39
N ILE A 139 -4.74 -15.49 -6.57
CA ILE A 139 -5.16 -15.08 -7.91
C ILE A 139 -6.64 -15.40 -8.11
#